data_AF-A0A5C7JGE4-F1
#
_entry.id   AF-A0A5C7JGE4-F1
#
_cell.length_a   1.000
_cell.length_b   1.000
_cell.length_c   1.000
_cell.angle_alpha   90.00
_cell.angle_beta   90.00
_cell.angle_gamma   90.00
#
_symmetry.space_group_name_H-M   'P 1'
#
loop_
_entity.id
_entity.type
_entity.pdbx_description
1 polymer ?
#
loop_
_entity_poly.entity_id
_entity_poly.type
_entity_poly.pdbx_seq_one_letter_code
_entity_poly.pdbx_strand_id
1 'polypeptide(L)'
;MKKMIKFPSIEQFRTVVANVNRRYNFVGLDENGDAIYDPSLPKPVLTFKGTVKLHGTNAGVSFNESGYWAQSRENIITPEKDNAGFAFFVESKKEVFNKLFREIQENTNVSYEHNTVTIYGEWCGGNIQKGVAITNLPKSFFIFGVKVTPHTTSEEELKQKPAYWIPSHYLKSPEDNIYNIEDFQTWTLDIDFNMPQLVQNKLSELTIAVEEECPVGKAFGFSGIGEGIVWSCEYQGVVHRFKVKGEKHSSSKVKTLANVDVEKIESIQKFVDYAVTESRFNQAIENVFPNEEPIDTKKLGDVIRWVVNDVIKEEMDTMVENKIEPKEVNKYLSSKVREMFFKLV
;
A
#
# COMPACT_ATOMS: atom_id res chain seq x y z
N MET A 1 -22.17 16.55 16.73
CA MET A 1 -21.02 16.97 17.57
C MET A 1 -19.74 16.99 16.74
N LYS A 2 -18.85 17.99 16.93
CA LYS A 2 -17.53 18.02 16.28
C LYS A 2 -16.59 17.00 16.94
N LYS A 3 -15.97 16.13 16.14
CA LYS A 3 -15.05 15.08 16.62
C LYS A 3 -13.84 14.99 15.70
N MET A 4 -12.67 14.74 16.28
CA MET A 4 -11.47 14.52 15.49
C MET A 4 -11.61 13.23 14.68
N ILE A 5 -11.49 13.32 13.35
CA ILE A 5 -11.44 12.15 12.48
C ILE A 5 -9.97 11.92 12.15
N LYS A 6 -9.39 10.80 12.60
CA LYS A 6 -7.97 10.53 12.33
C LYS A 6 -7.79 10.00 10.90
N PHE A 7 -6.79 10.53 10.21
CA PHE A 7 -6.27 9.91 8.98
C PHE A 7 -5.45 8.67 9.35
N PRO A 8 -5.67 7.51 8.70
CA PRO A 8 -4.89 6.31 8.97
C PRO A 8 -3.40 6.52 8.73
N SER A 9 -2.54 5.82 9.48
CA SER A 9 -1.12 5.80 9.19
C SER A 9 -0.85 5.23 7.80
N ILE A 10 0.10 5.86 7.09
CA ILE A 10 0.63 5.32 5.83
C ILE A 10 1.91 4.56 6.17
N GLU A 11 1.85 3.25 5.95
CA GLU A 11 2.90 2.31 6.31
C GLU A 11 3.97 2.19 5.21
N GLN A 12 5.00 1.39 5.48
CA GLN A 12 6.02 1.00 4.50
C GLN A 12 5.51 -0.15 3.62
N PHE A 13 6.06 -0.31 2.42
CA PHE A 13 5.67 -1.38 1.49
C PHE A 13 5.68 -2.78 2.14
N ARG A 14 6.72 -3.09 2.91
CA ARG A 14 6.84 -4.36 3.67
C ARG A 14 5.66 -4.65 4.60
N THR A 15 5.03 -3.63 5.16
CA THR A 15 3.88 -3.79 6.06
C THR A 15 2.65 -4.22 5.26
N VAL A 16 2.46 -3.64 4.06
CA VAL A 16 1.39 -4.07 3.15
C VAL A 16 1.60 -5.51 2.70
N VAL A 17 2.83 -5.88 2.33
CA VAL A 17 3.19 -7.28 2.01
C VAL A 17 2.88 -8.23 3.17
N ALA A 18 3.25 -7.87 4.40
CA ALA A 18 2.96 -8.67 5.58
C ALA A 18 1.45 -8.81 5.84
N ASN A 19 0.68 -7.74 5.67
CA ASN A 19 -0.77 -7.76 5.87
C ASN A 19 -1.49 -8.59 4.81
N VAL A 20 -1.08 -8.50 3.54
CA VAL A 20 -1.60 -9.36 2.47
C VAL A 20 -1.26 -10.81 2.77
N ASN A 21 -0.01 -11.13 3.12
CA ASN A 21 0.36 -12.49 3.50
C ASN A 21 -0.50 -13.02 4.66
N ARG A 22 -0.70 -12.24 5.74
CA ARG A 22 -1.54 -12.67 6.86
C ARG A 22 -2.98 -12.93 6.43
N ARG A 23 -3.56 -12.09 5.58
CA ARG A 23 -4.95 -12.24 5.14
C ARG A 23 -5.13 -13.46 4.23
N TYR A 24 -4.25 -13.65 3.26
CA TYR A 24 -4.42 -14.67 2.21
C TYR A 24 -3.84 -16.03 2.57
N ASN A 25 -2.91 -16.08 3.52
CA ASN A 25 -2.37 -17.35 3.98
C ASN A 25 -3.15 -17.92 5.17
N PHE A 26 -4.07 -17.17 5.80
CA PHE A 26 -4.79 -17.65 6.99
C PHE A 26 -5.75 -18.79 6.63
N VAL A 27 -5.60 -19.94 7.30
CA VAL A 27 -6.44 -21.15 7.04
C VAL A 27 -7.31 -21.55 8.23
N GLY A 28 -7.08 -20.98 9.41
CA GLY A 28 -7.86 -21.29 10.61
C GLY A 28 -7.08 -21.08 11.90
N LEU A 29 -7.66 -21.55 13.00
CA LEU A 29 -7.01 -21.61 14.30
C LEU A 29 -6.70 -23.07 14.64
N ASP A 30 -5.61 -23.32 15.36
CA ASP A 30 -5.32 -24.63 15.94
C ASP A 30 -6.14 -24.90 17.22
N GLU A 31 -5.90 -26.05 17.84
CA GLU A 31 -6.58 -26.47 19.07
C GLU A 31 -6.36 -25.51 20.26
N ASN A 32 -5.29 -24.70 20.23
CA ASN A 32 -4.97 -23.71 21.26
C ASN A 32 -5.51 -22.30 20.92
N GLY A 33 -6.15 -22.14 19.75
CA GLY A 33 -6.60 -20.85 19.25
C GLY A 33 -5.52 -20.03 18.54
N ASP A 34 -4.36 -20.63 18.24
CA ASP A 34 -3.28 -19.96 17.51
C ASP A 34 -3.53 -19.98 16.01
N ALA A 35 -3.20 -18.88 15.32
CA ALA A 35 -3.47 -18.73 13.90
C ALA A 35 -2.56 -19.63 13.04
N ILE A 36 -3.17 -20.45 12.19
CA ILE A 36 -2.49 -21.29 11.20
C ILE A 36 -2.42 -20.53 9.88
N TYR A 37 -1.23 -20.53 9.27
CA TYR A 37 -0.98 -19.92 7.97
C TYR A 37 -0.40 -20.93 6.99
N ASP A 38 -0.99 -21.01 5.79
CA ASP A 38 -0.42 -21.70 4.65
C ASP A 38 0.21 -20.70 3.64
N PRO A 39 1.55 -20.62 3.56
CA PRO A 39 2.22 -19.72 2.64
C PRO A 39 2.09 -20.10 1.15
N SER A 40 1.61 -21.31 0.80
CA SER A 40 1.35 -21.66 -0.61
C SER A 40 0.06 -21.10 -1.18
N LEU A 41 -0.84 -20.56 -0.34
CA LEU A 41 -2.09 -20.02 -0.86
C LEU A 41 -1.83 -18.87 -1.84
N PRO A 42 -2.52 -18.88 -2.99
CA PRO A 42 -2.33 -17.87 -4.01
C PRO A 42 -2.72 -16.50 -3.48
N LYS A 43 -1.86 -15.52 -3.75
CA LYS A 43 -2.08 -14.11 -3.42
C LYS A 43 -2.52 -13.32 -4.63
N PRO A 44 -3.22 -12.19 -4.43
CA PRO A 44 -3.72 -11.40 -5.53
C PRO A 44 -2.59 -10.59 -6.20
N VAL A 45 -2.80 -10.27 -7.47
CA VAL A 45 -2.14 -9.13 -8.12
C VAL A 45 -3.04 -7.92 -7.89
N LEU A 46 -2.50 -6.86 -7.29
CA LEU A 46 -3.25 -5.63 -7.02
C LEU A 46 -2.68 -4.45 -7.80
N THR A 47 -3.54 -3.70 -8.46
CA THR A 47 -3.20 -2.45 -9.16
C THR A 47 -3.22 -1.28 -8.19
N PHE A 48 -2.06 -0.68 -7.94
CA PHE A 48 -1.91 0.51 -7.10
C PHE A 48 -1.83 1.78 -7.94
N LYS A 49 -2.51 2.84 -7.48
CA LYS A 49 -2.34 4.20 -7.96
C LYS A 49 -1.33 4.93 -7.08
N GLY A 50 -0.31 5.51 -7.71
CA GLY A 50 0.71 6.36 -7.09
C GLY A 50 0.38 7.84 -7.25
N THR A 51 0.51 8.62 -6.19
CA THR A 51 0.46 10.09 -6.21
C THR A 51 1.70 10.66 -5.52
N VAL A 52 2.11 11.87 -5.91
CA VAL A 52 3.26 12.54 -5.30
C VAL A 52 3.02 12.68 -3.80
N LYS A 53 3.96 12.17 -3.00
CA LYS A 53 3.99 12.47 -1.57
C LYS A 53 4.56 13.87 -1.38
N LEU A 54 3.72 14.78 -0.90
CA LEU A 54 4.14 16.14 -0.56
C LEU A 54 4.73 16.20 0.85
N HIS A 55 5.73 17.07 1.01
CA HIS A 55 6.37 17.34 2.29
C HIS A 55 5.81 18.64 2.89
N GLY A 56 4.73 18.52 3.65
CA GLY A 56 4.11 19.62 4.38
C GLY A 56 3.70 19.18 5.78
N THR A 57 2.45 19.47 6.12
CA THR A 57 1.75 18.89 7.27
C THR A 57 0.41 18.33 6.83
N ASN A 58 0.05 17.17 7.37
CA ASN A 58 -1.29 16.62 7.22
C ASN A 58 -2.33 17.60 7.77
N ALA A 59 -3.41 17.77 7.01
CA ALA A 59 -4.48 18.69 7.28
C ALA A 59 -5.82 18.09 6.81
N GLY A 60 -6.91 18.52 7.44
CA GLY A 60 -8.25 18.13 7.02
C GLY A 60 -9.30 19.15 7.37
N VAL A 61 -10.36 19.19 6.57
CA VAL A 61 -11.58 19.95 6.84
C VAL A 61 -12.71 18.95 6.95
N SER A 62 -13.41 18.97 8.08
CA SER A 62 -14.52 18.06 8.35
C SER A 62 -15.82 18.82 8.39
N PHE A 63 -16.92 18.21 7.97
CA PHE A 63 -18.27 18.78 7.97
C PHE A 63 -19.33 17.74 8.35
N ASN A 64 -20.29 18.16 9.15
CA ASN A 64 -21.53 17.45 9.47
C ASN A 64 -22.61 18.49 9.86
N GLU A 65 -23.75 18.03 10.38
CA GLU A 65 -24.82 18.90 10.94
C GLU A 65 -24.35 19.98 11.94
N SER A 66 -23.20 19.79 12.61
CA SER A 66 -22.61 20.75 13.56
C SER A 66 -21.73 21.81 12.88
N GLY A 67 -21.71 21.86 11.54
CA GLY A 67 -20.87 22.74 10.74
C GLY A 67 -19.46 22.20 10.50
N TYR A 68 -18.60 22.98 9.83
CA TYR A 68 -17.23 22.55 9.55
C TYR A 68 -16.25 22.84 10.69
N TRP A 69 -15.12 22.15 10.67
CA TRP A 69 -13.92 22.48 11.45
C TRP A 69 -12.66 22.05 10.71
N ALA A 70 -11.57 22.76 10.99
CA ALA A 70 -10.23 22.37 10.56
C ALA A 70 -9.61 21.40 11.57
N GLN A 71 -8.75 20.52 11.06
CA GLN A 71 -7.98 19.58 11.87
C GLN A 71 -6.56 19.42 11.32
N SER A 72 -5.61 19.34 12.26
CA SER A 72 -4.26 18.80 12.02
C SER A 72 -4.30 17.28 12.10
N ARG A 73 -3.14 16.60 12.08
CA ARG A 73 -3.08 15.13 12.23
C ARG A 73 -3.73 14.61 13.53
N GLU A 74 -3.56 15.32 14.63
CA GLU A 74 -3.94 14.82 15.97
C GLU A 74 -4.95 15.71 16.70
N ASN A 75 -5.27 16.91 16.19
CA ASN A 75 -6.13 17.87 16.88
C ASN A 75 -7.13 18.55 15.94
N ILE A 76 -8.33 18.81 16.45
CA ILE A 76 -9.18 19.90 15.94
C ILE A 76 -8.46 21.21 16.27
N ILE A 77 -8.35 22.09 15.28
CA ILE A 77 -7.61 23.35 15.37
C ILE A 77 -8.53 24.54 15.07
N THR A 78 -8.14 25.71 15.56
CA THR A 78 -8.84 26.99 15.33
C THR A 78 -7.82 28.06 14.92
N PRO A 79 -8.22 29.22 14.40
CA PRO A 79 -7.28 30.31 14.11
C PRO A 79 -6.42 30.73 15.32
N GLU A 80 -6.93 30.61 16.55
CA GLU A 80 -6.19 30.90 17.79
C GLU A 80 -5.26 29.75 18.20
N LYS A 81 -5.59 28.51 17.83
CA LYS A 81 -4.79 27.30 18.06
C LYS A 81 -4.48 26.62 16.74
N ASP A 82 -3.74 27.32 15.89
CA ASP A 82 -3.53 26.98 14.49
C ASP A 82 -2.44 25.91 14.28
N ASN A 83 -2.42 25.30 13.10
CA ASN A 83 -1.33 24.50 12.55
C ASN A 83 -0.76 25.18 11.29
N ALA A 84 0.28 26.01 11.47
CA ALA A 84 1.01 26.69 10.41
C ALA A 84 0.16 27.60 9.47
N GLY A 85 -0.93 28.15 9.99
CA GLY A 85 -1.88 29.02 9.27
C GLY A 85 -3.01 28.27 8.55
N PHE A 86 -3.11 26.94 8.71
CA PHE A 86 -4.16 26.15 8.06
C PHE A 86 -5.56 26.46 8.60
N ALA A 87 -5.73 26.63 9.92
CA ALA A 87 -7.06 26.88 10.47
C ALA A 87 -7.58 28.26 10.04
N PHE A 88 -6.71 29.28 10.06
CA PHE A 88 -7.00 30.60 9.52
C PHE A 88 -7.29 30.56 8.01
N PHE A 89 -6.52 29.79 7.22
CA PHE A 89 -6.78 29.61 5.80
C PHE A 89 -8.18 29.06 5.54
N VAL A 90 -8.56 27.98 6.24
CA VAL A 90 -9.89 27.37 6.12
C VAL A 90 -11.00 28.35 6.50
N GLU A 91 -10.82 29.12 7.59
CA GLU A 91 -11.80 30.14 7.99
C GLU A 91 -11.94 31.25 6.94
N SER A 92 -10.81 31.74 6.40
CA SER A 92 -10.82 32.78 5.35
C SER A 92 -11.42 32.31 4.02
N LYS A 93 -11.49 30.99 3.80
CA LYS A 93 -12.02 30.34 2.59
C LYS A 93 -13.26 29.51 2.87
N LYS A 94 -13.99 29.82 3.95
CA LYS A 94 -15.18 29.10 4.40
C LYS A 94 -16.17 28.79 3.28
N GLU A 95 -16.50 29.77 2.44
CA GLU A 95 -17.49 29.58 1.37
C GLU A 95 -16.97 28.65 0.25
N VAL A 96 -15.66 28.65 0.01
CA VAL A 96 -15.03 27.72 -0.95
C VAL A 96 -15.15 26.29 -0.42
N PHE A 97 -14.85 26.06 0.86
CA PHE A 97 -15.03 24.74 1.48
C PHE A 97 -16.51 24.31 1.53
N ASN A 98 -17.44 25.22 1.83
CA ASN A 98 -18.87 24.92 1.76
C ASN A 98 -19.28 24.45 0.35
N LYS A 99 -18.75 25.09 -0.70
CA LYS A 99 -18.97 24.66 -2.08
C LYS A 99 -18.40 23.26 -2.34
N LEU A 100 -17.17 22.98 -1.91
CA LEU A 100 -16.56 21.64 -2.04
C LEU A 100 -17.39 20.55 -1.33
N PHE A 101 -17.96 20.84 -0.16
CA PHE A 101 -18.88 19.89 0.49
C PHE A 101 -20.17 19.73 -0.32
N ARG A 102 -20.79 20.80 -0.82
CA ARG A 102 -21.97 20.64 -1.70
C ARG A 102 -21.68 19.77 -2.93
N GLU A 103 -20.53 19.98 -3.57
CA GLU A 103 -20.09 19.14 -4.69
C GLU A 103 -19.95 17.67 -4.27
N ILE A 104 -19.44 17.37 -3.06
CA ILE A 104 -19.43 16.00 -2.53
C ILE A 104 -20.85 15.44 -2.41
N GLN A 105 -21.77 16.20 -1.80
CA GLN A 105 -23.15 15.75 -1.62
C GLN A 105 -23.84 15.46 -2.95
N GLU A 106 -23.65 16.32 -3.95
CA GLU A 106 -24.22 16.18 -5.30
C GLU A 106 -23.67 14.97 -6.05
N ASN A 107 -22.37 14.67 -5.89
CA ASN A 107 -21.73 13.55 -6.61
C ASN A 107 -21.90 12.19 -5.93
N THR A 108 -22.13 12.15 -4.61
CA THR A 108 -22.15 10.87 -3.86
C THR A 108 -23.43 10.59 -3.07
N ASN A 109 -24.37 11.54 -3.01
CA ASN A 109 -25.59 11.46 -2.19
C ASN A 109 -25.33 11.17 -0.70
N VAL A 110 -24.18 11.60 -0.16
CA VAL A 110 -23.85 11.39 1.25
C VAL A 110 -24.69 12.31 2.15
N SER A 111 -25.26 11.77 3.24
CA SER A 111 -25.98 12.56 4.24
C SER A 111 -25.03 13.06 5.34
N TYR A 112 -25.01 14.38 5.56
CA TYR A 112 -24.25 15.01 6.66
C TYR A 112 -24.93 14.91 8.04
N GLU A 113 -26.19 14.49 8.06
CA GLU A 113 -26.93 14.23 9.30
C GLU A 113 -26.44 12.95 9.97
N HIS A 114 -26.10 11.92 9.18
CA HIS A 114 -25.68 10.61 9.69
C HIS A 114 -24.18 10.34 9.53
N ASN A 115 -23.44 11.26 8.88
CA ASN A 115 -22.03 11.08 8.61
C ASN A 115 -21.24 12.34 8.89
N THR A 116 -20.00 12.16 9.31
CA THR A 116 -18.97 13.20 9.22
C THR A 116 -18.17 12.96 7.96
N VAL A 117 -18.10 13.97 7.09
CA VAL A 117 -17.29 13.91 5.88
C VAL A 117 -16.05 14.76 6.08
N THR A 118 -14.87 14.18 5.84
CA THR A 118 -13.58 14.85 5.98
C THR A 118 -12.84 14.88 4.66
N ILE A 119 -12.55 16.07 4.16
CA ILE A 119 -11.62 16.32 3.06
C ILE A 119 -10.21 16.37 3.66
N TYR A 120 -9.36 15.41 3.31
CA TYR A 120 -7.96 15.38 3.70
C TYR A 120 -7.07 15.91 2.58
N GLY A 121 -6.02 16.59 2.99
CA GLY A 121 -4.99 17.06 2.09
C GLY A 121 -3.68 17.35 2.81
N GLU A 122 -2.67 17.69 2.02
CA GLU A 122 -1.41 18.20 2.52
C GLU A 122 -1.47 19.73 2.52
N TRP A 123 -1.21 20.34 3.68
CA TRP A 123 -0.95 21.78 3.78
C TRP A 123 0.55 22.00 3.61
N CYS A 124 0.96 22.66 2.52
CA CYS A 124 2.37 22.86 2.18
C CYS A 124 2.60 24.23 1.51
N GLY A 125 3.86 24.57 1.21
CA GLY A 125 4.23 25.86 0.66
C GLY A 125 4.82 26.84 1.68
N GLY A 126 5.49 27.86 1.16
CA GLY A 126 6.20 28.88 1.93
C GLY A 126 7.12 28.27 2.98
N ASN A 127 6.86 28.59 4.24
CA ASN A 127 7.69 28.22 5.38
C ASN A 127 7.17 27.02 6.20
N ILE A 128 6.26 26.20 5.65
CA ILE A 128 5.69 25.05 6.38
C ILE A 128 6.73 23.93 6.56
N GLN A 129 7.54 23.69 5.53
CA GLN A 129 8.70 22.79 5.56
C GLN A 129 9.87 23.46 4.82
N LYS A 130 11.02 22.78 4.74
CA LYS A 130 12.22 23.28 4.08
C LYS A 130 12.81 22.23 3.15
N GLY A 131 13.56 22.68 2.15
CA GLY A 131 14.42 21.80 1.33
C GLY A 131 13.70 20.98 0.25
N VAL A 132 12.49 21.36 -0.14
CA VAL A 132 11.71 20.71 -1.22
C VAL A 132 11.19 21.75 -2.21
N ALA A 133 10.96 21.38 -3.47
CA ALA A 133 10.54 22.32 -4.52
C ALA A 133 9.29 23.12 -4.15
N ILE A 134 8.33 22.46 -3.49
CA ILE A 134 7.04 23.03 -3.12
C ILE A 134 7.13 24.15 -2.07
N THR A 135 8.28 24.39 -1.43
CA THR A 135 8.44 25.57 -0.55
C THR A 135 8.38 26.89 -1.29
N ASN A 136 8.60 26.88 -2.62
CA ASN A 136 8.47 28.07 -3.45
C ASN A 136 7.01 28.43 -3.77
N LEU A 137 6.06 27.55 -3.46
CA LEU A 137 4.63 27.82 -3.61
C LEU A 137 4.13 28.74 -2.50
N PRO A 138 3.09 29.55 -2.74
CA PRO A 138 2.28 30.07 -1.64
C PRO A 138 1.72 28.91 -0.80
N LYS A 139 1.37 29.18 0.45
CA LYS A 139 0.73 28.15 1.28
C LYS A 139 -0.56 27.67 0.62
N SER A 140 -0.63 26.38 0.36
CA SER A 140 -1.64 25.75 -0.49
C SER A 140 -2.09 24.42 0.11
N PHE A 141 -3.33 24.04 -0.18
CA PHE A 141 -3.93 22.79 0.29
C PHE A 141 -4.12 21.82 -0.88
N PHE A 142 -3.45 20.67 -0.82
CA PHE A 142 -3.53 19.63 -1.85
C PHE A 142 -4.38 18.45 -1.35
N ILE A 143 -5.62 18.38 -1.82
CA ILE A 143 -6.57 17.32 -1.49
C ILE A 143 -6.03 15.98 -1.99
N PHE A 144 -6.01 14.96 -1.13
CA PHE A 144 -5.60 13.60 -1.48
C PHE A 144 -6.60 12.51 -1.09
N GLY A 145 -7.74 12.88 -0.51
CA GLY A 145 -8.79 11.91 -0.22
C GLY A 145 -9.93 12.49 0.58
N VAL A 146 -11.11 11.88 0.43
CA VAL A 146 -12.30 12.21 1.21
C VAL A 146 -12.78 10.97 1.92
N LYS A 147 -12.99 11.09 3.24
CA LYS A 147 -13.45 10.00 4.10
C LYS A 147 -14.84 10.32 4.62
N VAL A 148 -15.75 9.35 4.49
CA VAL A 148 -17.05 9.37 5.14
C VAL A 148 -16.96 8.52 6.39
N THR A 149 -17.29 9.10 7.53
CA THR A 149 -17.30 8.43 8.83
C THR A 149 -18.72 8.45 9.39
N PRO A 150 -19.44 7.31 9.34
CA PRO A 150 -20.77 7.20 9.92
C PRO A 150 -20.79 7.57 11.40
N HIS A 151 -21.87 8.19 11.84
CA HIS A 151 -22.13 8.39 13.26
C HIS A 151 -22.61 7.05 13.83
N THR A 152 -21.75 6.41 14.62
CA THR A 152 -22.07 5.15 15.30
C THR A 152 -21.95 5.33 16.81
N THR A 153 -22.75 4.58 17.55
CA THR A 153 -22.83 4.63 19.01
C THR A 153 -22.21 3.40 19.69
N SER A 154 -21.98 2.33 18.93
CA SER A 154 -21.35 1.09 19.40
C SER A 154 -20.28 0.55 18.43
N GLU A 155 -19.50 -0.42 18.89
CA GLU A 155 -18.53 -1.13 18.05
C GLU A 155 -19.21 -2.05 17.03
N GLU A 156 -20.33 -2.67 17.39
CA GLU A 156 -21.14 -3.49 16.50
C GLU A 156 -21.67 -2.67 15.31
N GLU A 157 -22.19 -1.46 15.58
CA GLU A 157 -22.61 -0.55 14.52
C GLU A 157 -21.45 -0.12 13.64
N LEU A 158 -20.26 0.11 14.21
CA LEU A 158 -19.07 0.45 13.46
C LEU A 158 -18.62 -0.69 12.52
N LYS A 159 -18.76 -1.95 12.95
CA LYS A 159 -18.49 -3.12 12.11
C LYS A 159 -19.48 -3.23 10.94
N GLN A 160 -20.75 -2.89 11.18
CA GLN A 160 -21.80 -2.93 10.14
C GLN A 160 -21.74 -1.73 9.19
N LYS A 161 -21.32 -0.56 9.69
CA LYS A 161 -21.23 0.71 8.96
C LYS A 161 -19.80 1.27 9.09
N PRO A 162 -18.80 0.62 8.49
CA PRO A 162 -17.43 1.09 8.56
C PRO A 162 -17.28 2.43 7.83
N ALA A 163 -16.31 3.23 8.26
CA ALA A 163 -15.90 4.41 7.51
C ALA A 163 -15.32 3.99 6.15
N TYR A 164 -15.61 4.78 5.11
CA TYR A 164 -15.21 4.49 3.73
C TYR A 164 -14.65 5.73 3.04
N TRP A 165 -14.01 5.53 1.90
CA TRP A 165 -13.45 6.60 1.08
C TRP A 165 -14.32 6.81 -0.15
N ILE A 166 -14.43 8.06 -0.58
CA ILE A 166 -15.13 8.42 -1.81
C ILE A 166 -14.18 9.12 -2.78
N PRO A 167 -14.46 9.10 -4.10
CA PRO A 167 -13.64 9.78 -5.08
C PRO A 167 -13.46 11.26 -4.73
N SER A 168 -12.24 11.76 -4.88
CA SER A 168 -11.91 13.16 -4.59
C SER A 168 -11.38 13.93 -5.79
N HIS A 169 -11.10 13.28 -6.91
CA HIS A 169 -10.41 13.86 -8.08
C HIS A 169 -11.08 15.11 -8.66
N TYR A 170 -12.38 15.28 -8.45
CA TYR A 170 -13.14 16.44 -8.93
C TYR A 170 -13.05 17.66 -8.02
N LEU A 171 -12.55 17.51 -6.78
CA LEU A 171 -12.49 18.60 -5.80
C LEU A 171 -11.23 19.43 -5.96
N LYS A 172 -11.41 20.72 -6.25
CA LYS A 172 -10.35 21.73 -6.33
C LYS A 172 -10.92 23.14 -6.42
N SER A 173 -10.09 24.13 -6.09
CA SER A 173 -10.31 25.54 -6.36
C SER A 173 -8.92 26.22 -6.50
N PRO A 174 -8.28 26.07 -7.66
CA PRO A 174 -6.91 26.57 -7.90
C PRO A 174 -6.74 28.06 -7.64
N GLU A 175 -7.76 28.86 -7.91
CA GLU A 175 -7.85 30.30 -7.64
C GLU A 175 -7.74 30.65 -6.14
N ASP A 176 -8.05 29.69 -5.28
CA ASP A 176 -7.98 29.81 -3.82
C ASP A 176 -6.82 29.03 -3.20
N ASN A 177 -5.86 28.57 -4.02
CA ASN A 177 -4.74 27.71 -3.61
C ASN A 177 -5.19 26.34 -3.05
N ILE A 178 -6.30 25.81 -3.55
CA ILE A 178 -6.79 24.47 -3.23
C ILE A 178 -6.67 23.61 -4.49
N TYR A 179 -5.82 22.60 -4.45
CA TYR A 179 -5.54 21.75 -5.59
C TYR A 179 -5.89 20.30 -5.29
N ASN A 180 -6.04 19.48 -6.32
CA ASN A 180 -6.13 18.03 -6.16
C ASN A 180 -4.77 17.39 -6.46
N ILE A 181 -4.29 16.48 -5.62
CA ILE A 181 -3.02 15.80 -5.89
C ILE A 181 -3.08 14.95 -7.18
N GLU A 182 -4.28 14.52 -7.57
CA GLU A 182 -4.50 13.71 -8.77
C GLU A 182 -4.45 14.52 -10.07
N ASP A 183 -4.44 15.86 -10.01
CA ASP A 183 -4.22 16.73 -11.18
C ASP A 183 -2.75 16.79 -11.62
N PHE A 184 -1.84 16.25 -10.80
CA PHE A 184 -0.40 16.21 -11.08
C PHE A 184 0.02 14.82 -11.53
N GLN A 185 1.33 14.61 -11.74
CA GLN A 185 1.83 13.31 -12.17
C GLN A 185 1.36 12.19 -11.22
N THR A 186 0.75 11.17 -11.81
CA THR A 186 0.34 9.94 -11.15
C THR A 186 0.95 8.75 -11.85
N TRP A 187 0.93 7.61 -11.17
CA TRP A 187 1.45 6.35 -11.68
C TRP A 187 0.47 5.22 -11.41
N THR A 188 0.61 4.14 -12.17
CA THR A 188 -0.10 2.88 -11.92
C THR A 188 0.93 1.76 -11.92
N LEU A 189 0.86 0.85 -10.95
CA LEU A 189 1.69 -0.34 -10.89
C LEU A 189 0.88 -1.55 -10.42
N ASP A 190 1.04 -2.66 -11.12
CA ASP A 190 0.56 -3.96 -10.67
C ASP A 190 1.60 -4.59 -9.76
N ILE A 191 1.15 -5.07 -8.60
CA ILE A 191 2.00 -5.76 -7.62
C ILE A 191 1.46 -7.17 -7.43
N ASP A 192 2.21 -8.15 -7.92
CA ASP A 192 1.98 -9.55 -7.60
C ASP A 192 2.47 -9.86 -6.18
N PHE A 193 1.54 -10.15 -5.27
CA PHE A 193 1.89 -10.48 -3.89
C PHE A 193 2.39 -11.91 -3.69
N ASN A 194 2.40 -12.75 -4.73
CA ASN A 194 3.19 -13.98 -4.74
C ASN A 194 4.69 -13.66 -4.85
N MET A 195 5.04 -12.60 -5.59
CA MET A 195 6.41 -12.18 -5.87
C MET A 195 6.63 -10.66 -5.68
N PRO A 196 6.31 -10.09 -4.49
CA PRO A 196 6.28 -8.63 -4.28
C PRO A 196 7.66 -7.96 -4.37
N GLN A 197 8.74 -8.73 -4.32
CA GLN A 197 10.10 -8.23 -4.47
C GLN A 197 10.41 -7.75 -5.90
N LEU A 198 9.70 -8.26 -6.92
CA LEU A 198 9.94 -7.90 -8.32
C LEU A 198 9.63 -6.42 -8.61
N VAL A 199 8.69 -5.81 -7.88
CA VAL A 199 8.31 -4.41 -8.08
C VAL A 199 9.22 -3.41 -7.36
N GLN A 200 10.10 -3.87 -6.45
CA GLN A 200 10.88 -2.97 -5.58
C GLN A 200 11.78 -2.02 -6.36
N ASN A 201 12.43 -2.50 -7.43
CA ASN A 201 13.29 -1.65 -8.26
C ASN A 201 12.47 -0.57 -8.95
N LYS A 202 11.27 -0.90 -9.46
CA LYS A 202 10.40 0.09 -10.10
C LYS A 202 9.87 1.13 -9.12
N LEU A 203 9.50 0.71 -7.90
CA LEU A 203 9.11 1.62 -6.83
C LEU A 203 10.25 2.59 -6.48
N SER A 204 11.48 2.09 -6.39
CA SER A 204 12.68 2.91 -6.15
C SER A 204 12.96 3.88 -7.29
N GLU A 205 12.98 3.40 -8.53
CA GLU A 205 13.20 4.20 -9.74
C GLU A 205 12.24 5.40 -9.80
N LEU A 206 10.94 5.15 -9.66
CA LEU A 206 9.92 6.21 -9.69
C LEU A 206 10.08 7.20 -8.53
N THR A 207 10.46 6.70 -7.35
CA THR A 207 10.67 7.56 -6.17
C THR A 207 11.91 8.43 -6.32
N ILE A 208 13.00 7.90 -6.90
CA ILE A 208 14.23 8.64 -7.19
C ILE A 208 13.93 9.76 -8.19
N ALA A 209 13.16 9.47 -9.26
CA ALA A 209 12.76 10.50 -10.21
C ALA A 209 11.99 11.66 -9.53
N VAL A 210 11.12 11.37 -8.56
CA VAL A 210 10.44 12.40 -7.76
C VAL A 210 11.40 13.15 -6.83
N GLU A 211 12.38 12.48 -6.23
CA GLU A 211 13.40 13.11 -5.39
C GLU A 211 14.35 14.00 -6.19
N GLU A 212 14.66 13.65 -7.42
CA GLU A 212 15.45 14.47 -8.35
C GLU A 212 14.69 15.73 -8.77
N GLU A 213 13.42 15.58 -9.15
CA GLU A 213 12.57 16.70 -9.53
C GLU A 213 11.10 16.47 -9.14
N CYS A 214 10.61 17.26 -8.18
CA CYS A 214 9.24 17.18 -7.68
C CYS A 214 8.23 17.51 -8.80
N PRO A 215 7.33 16.59 -9.19
CA PRO A 215 6.39 16.86 -10.28
C PRO A 215 5.40 17.97 -9.95
N VAL A 216 5.00 18.10 -8.68
CA VAL A 216 4.11 19.19 -8.24
C VAL A 216 4.84 20.52 -8.30
N GLY A 217 6.05 20.64 -7.73
CA GLY A 217 6.84 21.87 -7.83
C GLY A 217 7.06 22.30 -9.28
N LYS A 218 7.42 21.34 -10.14
CA LYS A 218 7.66 21.56 -11.57
C LYS A 218 6.43 22.11 -12.29
N ALA A 219 5.24 21.61 -11.98
CA ALA A 219 3.99 22.09 -12.57
C ALA A 219 3.70 23.57 -12.28
N PHE A 220 4.28 24.12 -11.21
CA PHE A 220 4.23 25.55 -10.88
C PHE A 220 5.50 26.33 -11.28
N GLY A 221 6.39 25.73 -12.06
CA GLY A 221 7.61 26.36 -12.55
C GLY A 221 8.80 26.31 -11.59
N PHE A 222 8.74 25.50 -10.53
CA PHE A 222 9.81 25.35 -9.56
C PHE A 222 10.47 23.97 -9.65
N SER A 223 11.73 23.93 -10.08
CA SER A 223 12.54 22.71 -10.00
C SER A 223 13.12 22.53 -8.60
N GLY A 224 13.26 21.29 -8.15
CA GLY A 224 13.84 20.95 -6.85
C GLY A 224 13.34 19.61 -6.31
N ILE A 225 13.80 19.27 -5.11
CA ILE A 225 13.61 17.95 -4.52
C ILE A 225 12.15 17.67 -4.16
N GLY A 226 11.66 16.47 -4.49
CA GLY A 226 10.41 15.90 -3.97
C GLY A 226 10.63 14.88 -2.85
N GLU A 227 9.57 14.52 -2.12
CA GLU A 227 9.70 13.57 -0.99
C GLU A 227 9.59 12.10 -1.43
N GLY A 228 8.67 11.79 -2.34
CA GLY A 228 8.45 10.44 -2.83
C GLY A 228 7.02 10.22 -3.32
N ILE A 229 6.51 8.99 -3.16
CA ILE A 229 5.21 8.57 -3.71
C ILE A 229 4.38 7.87 -2.63
N VAL A 230 3.08 8.19 -2.57
CA VAL A 230 2.07 7.40 -1.84
C VAL A 230 1.36 6.51 -2.84
N TRP A 231 1.34 5.21 -2.57
CA TRP A 231 0.66 4.20 -3.36
C TRP A 231 -0.60 3.75 -2.62
N SER A 232 -1.75 3.76 -3.29
CA SER A 232 -3.03 3.32 -2.74
C SER A 232 -3.76 2.36 -3.67
N CYS A 233 -4.44 1.38 -3.09
CA CYS A 233 -5.36 0.47 -3.76
C CYS A 233 -6.50 0.15 -2.78
N GLU A 234 -7.73 0.01 -3.27
CA GLU A 234 -8.82 -0.57 -2.49
C GLU A 234 -9.19 -1.92 -3.10
N TYR A 235 -9.16 -2.96 -2.28
CA TYR A 235 -9.48 -4.32 -2.72
C TYR A 235 -10.34 -5.01 -1.67
N GLN A 236 -11.50 -5.50 -2.09
CA GLN A 236 -12.49 -6.18 -1.22
C GLN A 236 -12.76 -5.40 0.08
N GLY A 237 -13.05 -4.10 -0.06
CA GLY A 237 -13.38 -3.20 1.07
C GLY A 237 -12.21 -2.85 1.98
N VAL A 238 -10.97 -3.22 1.62
CA VAL A 238 -9.76 -2.87 2.39
C VAL A 238 -8.87 -1.94 1.59
N VAL A 239 -8.57 -0.80 2.19
CA VAL A 239 -7.64 0.17 1.62
C VAL A 239 -6.21 -0.20 1.99
N HIS A 240 -5.44 -0.58 0.98
CA HIS A 240 -4.00 -0.77 1.06
C HIS A 240 -3.32 0.54 0.72
N ARG A 241 -2.47 1.05 1.62
CA ARG A 241 -1.70 2.27 1.39
C ARG A 241 -0.30 2.15 1.93
N PHE A 242 0.69 2.47 1.11
CA PHE A 242 2.08 2.57 1.54
C PHE A 242 2.75 3.80 0.93
N LYS A 243 3.88 4.19 1.49
CA LYS A 243 4.73 5.25 0.95
C LYS A 243 6.13 4.75 0.67
N VAL A 244 6.73 5.27 -0.38
CA VAL A 244 8.15 5.13 -0.68
C VAL A 244 8.71 6.55 -0.73
N LYS A 245 9.82 6.79 -0.02
CA LYS A 245 10.44 8.11 0.10
C LYS A 245 11.85 8.06 -0.44
N GLY A 246 12.29 9.16 -1.04
CA GLY A 246 13.68 9.34 -1.47
C GLY A 246 14.64 9.32 -0.27
N GLU A 247 15.92 9.09 -0.54
CA GLU A 247 16.94 8.92 0.48
C GLU A 247 17.11 10.14 1.37
N LYS A 248 17.03 11.35 0.78
CA LYS A 248 17.16 12.64 1.49
C LYS A 248 16.00 12.87 2.47
N HIS A 249 14.90 12.12 2.32
CA HIS A 249 13.71 12.20 3.16
C HIS A 249 13.48 10.94 4.01
N SER A 250 14.40 9.97 3.98
CA SER A 250 14.30 8.76 4.80
C SER A 250 14.72 9.06 6.25
N SER A 251 13.85 8.71 7.20
CA SER A 251 14.09 8.90 8.64
C SER A 251 14.77 7.68 9.29
N SER A 252 14.98 6.60 8.53
CA SER A 252 15.62 5.37 9.00
C SER A 252 17.02 5.21 8.42
N LYS A 253 17.92 4.56 9.17
CA LYS A 253 19.25 4.17 8.68
C LYS A 253 19.20 3.18 7.50
N VAL A 254 18.07 2.49 7.30
CA VAL A 254 17.78 1.72 6.08
C VAL A 254 17.33 2.72 5.03
N LYS A 255 18.20 2.98 4.05
CA LYS A 255 18.16 4.21 3.24
C LYS A 255 17.17 4.17 2.07
N THR A 256 16.76 3.00 1.58
CA THR A 256 15.88 2.85 0.41
C THR A 256 15.28 1.43 0.40
N LEU A 257 14.29 1.16 -0.46
CA LEU A 257 13.94 -0.24 -0.76
C LEU A 257 15.21 -0.92 -1.30
N ALA A 258 15.56 -2.09 -0.75
CA ALA A 258 16.75 -2.79 -1.18
C ALA A 258 16.65 -3.11 -2.68
N ASN A 259 17.72 -2.84 -3.42
CA ASN A 259 17.80 -3.25 -4.82
C ASN A 259 17.68 -4.78 -4.90
N VAL A 260 16.85 -5.26 -5.82
CA VAL A 260 16.61 -6.67 -6.05
C VAL A 260 17.17 -7.05 -7.41
N ASP A 261 17.88 -8.16 -7.47
CA ASP A 261 18.28 -8.74 -8.74
C ASP A 261 17.07 -9.43 -9.40
N VAL A 262 16.30 -8.65 -10.15
CA VAL A 262 15.06 -9.10 -10.80
C VAL A 262 15.36 -10.19 -11.83
N GLU A 263 16.41 -10.03 -12.63
CA GLU A 263 16.83 -11.01 -13.64
C GLU A 263 17.16 -12.36 -12.99
N LYS A 264 17.88 -12.33 -11.86
CA LYS A 264 18.17 -13.55 -11.11
C LYS A 264 16.92 -14.21 -10.55
N ILE A 265 15.96 -13.43 -10.02
CA ILE A 265 14.71 -13.99 -9.50
C ILE A 265 13.85 -14.59 -10.62
N GLU A 266 13.77 -13.94 -11.77
CA GLU A 266 13.08 -14.48 -12.94
C GLU A 266 13.75 -15.74 -13.48
N SER A 267 15.09 -15.77 -13.50
CA SER A 267 15.87 -16.97 -13.83
C SER A 267 15.57 -18.12 -12.86
N ILE A 268 15.55 -17.84 -11.55
CA ILE A 268 15.14 -18.80 -10.52
C ILE A 268 13.73 -19.33 -10.76
N GLN A 269 12.77 -18.47 -11.12
CA GLN A 269 11.40 -18.91 -11.40
C GLN A 269 11.32 -19.84 -12.62
N LYS A 270 11.97 -19.46 -13.74
CA LYS A 270 12.04 -20.30 -14.94
C LYS A 270 12.68 -21.65 -14.63
N PHE A 271 13.74 -21.66 -13.82
CA PHE A 271 14.37 -22.89 -13.37
C PHE A 271 13.44 -23.75 -12.51
N VAL A 272 12.70 -23.16 -11.57
CA VAL A 272 11.75 -23.88 -10.71
C VAL A 272 10.62 -24.51 -11.53
N ASP A 273 10.06 -23.80 -12.50
CA ASP A 273 9.00 -24.34 -13.37
C ASP A 273 9.52 -25.42 -14.32
N TYR A 274 10.76 -25.29 -14.80
CA TYR A 274 11.44 -26.32 -15.58
C TYR A 274 11.72 -27.58 -14.75
N ALA A 275 12.22 -27.41 -13.52
CA ALA A 275 12.67 -28.52 -12.68
C ALA A 275 11.52 -29.23 -11.94
N VAL A 276 10.50 -28.52 -11.46
CA VAL A 276 9.41 -29.14 -10.69
C VAL A 276 8.28 -29.57 -11.62
N THR A 277 8.49 -30.68 -12.33
CA THR A 277 7.50 -31.27 -13.23
C THR A 277 6.48 -32.13 -12.48
N GLU A 278 5.32 -32.40 -13.10
CA GLU A 278 4.33 -33.36 -12.56
C GLU A 278 4.93 -34.75 -12.38
N SER A 279 5.77 -35.21 -13.30
CA SER A 279 6.41 -36.51 -13.19
C SER A 279 7.33 -36.59 -11.96
N ARG A 280 8.21 -35.60 -11.76
CA ARG A 280 9.11 -35.53 -10.60
C ARG A 280 8.31 -35.44 -9.29
N PHE A 281 7.24 -34.67 -9.29
CA PHE A 281 6.34 -34.57 -8.14
C PHE A 281 5.64 -35.91 -7.82
N ASN A 282 5.11 -36.61 -8.83
CA ASN A 282 4.47 -37.92 -8.63
C ASN A 282 5.44 -38.98 -8.10
N GLN A 283 6.70 -38.98 -8.57
CA GLN A 283 7.74 -39.85 -8.01
C GLN A 283 7.98 -39.58 -6.52
N ALA A 284 7.94 -38.30 -6.11
CA ALA A 284 8.05 -37.94 -4.70
C ALA A 284 6.87 -38.48 -3.87
N ILE A 285 5.65 -38.40 -4.41
CA ILE A 285 4.44 -38.92 -3.77
C ILE A 285 4.55 -40.44 -3.61
N GLU A 286 4.89 -41.18 -4.67
CA GLU A 286 5.06 -42.64 -4.62
C GLU A 286 6.13 -43.08 -3.62
N ASN A 287 7.20 -42.29 -3.48
CA ASN A 287 8.28 -42.59 -2.53
C ASN A 287 7.86 -42.37 -1.07
N VAL A 288 7.12 -41.29 -0.79
CA VAL A 288 6.73 -40.90 0.58
C VAL A 288 5.45 -41.63 1.04
N PHE A 289 4.60 -42.02 0.10
CA PHE A 289 3.33 -42.74 0.29
C PHE A 289 3.27 -43.99 -0.60
N PRO A 290 4.11 -45.02 -0.31
CA PRO A 290 4.13 -46.24 -1.11
C PRO A 290 2.82 -47.04 -0.97
N ASN A 291 2.51 -47.88 -1.95
CA ASN A 291 1.36 -48.80 -1.93
C ASN A 291 -0.01 -48.11 -1.76
N GLU A 292 -0.20 -46.92 -2.33
CA GLU A 292 -1.44 -46.15 -2.23
C GLU A 292 -1.80 -45.77 -0.78
N GLU A 293 -0.79 -45.56 0.07
CA GLU A 293 -0.99 -44.96 1.39
C GLU A 293 -1.78 -43.65 1.26
N PRO A 294 -2.79 -43.40 2.12
CA PRO A 294 -3.51 -42.14 2.12
C PRO A 294 -2.56 -40.95 2.32
N ILE A 295 -2.78 -39.90 1.52
CA ILE A 295 -2.00 -38.68 1.61
C ILE A 295 -2.25 -38.01 2.98
N ASP A 296 -1.18 -37.77 3.72
CA ASP A 296 -1.18 -37.12 5.04
C ASP A 296 -0.36 -35.82 4.97
N THR A 297 -1.01 -34.70 5.29
CA THR A 297 -0.38 -33.37 5.33
C THR A 297 0.81 -33.30 6.29
N LYS A 298 0.90 -34.19 7.29
CA LYS A 298 2.05 -34.30 8.21
C LYS A 298 3.34 -34.68 7.50
N LYS A 299 3.26 -35.43 6.38
CA LYS A 299 4.43 -35.84 5.58
C LYS A 299 4.79 -34.83 4.47
N LEU A 300 4.10 -33.70 4.35
CA LEU A 300 4.43 -32.65 3.36
C LEU A 300 5.90 -32.23 3.41
N GLY A 301 6.48 -32.15 4.61
CA GLY A 301 7.90 -31.81 4.77
C GLY A 301 8.85 -32.84 4.14
N ASP A 302 8.45 -34.12 4.09
CA ASP A 302 9.22 -35.19 3.48
C ASP A 302 9.10 -35.16 1.95
N VAL A 303 7.90 -34.88 1.41
CA VAL A 303 7.70 -34.66 -0.03
C VAL A 303 8.54 -33.49 -0.54
N ILE A 304 8.48 -32.35 0.15
CA ILE A 304 9.31 -31.18 -0.18
C ILE A 304 10.78 -31.55 -0.17
N ARG A 305 11.26 -32.24 0.87
CA ARG A 305 12.66 -32.63 1.00
C ARG A 305 13.08 -33.57 -0.14
N TRP A 306 12.23 -34.52 -0.51
CA TRP A 306 12.50 -35.44 -1.61
C TRP A 306 12.68 -34.69 -2.92
N VAL A 307 11.72 -33.83 -3.31
CA VAL A 307 11.78 -33.09 -4.57
C VAL A 307 12.98 -32.14 -4.60
N VAL A 308 13.23 -31.41 -3.51
CA VAL A 308 14.37 -30.48 -3.45
C VAL A 308 15.69 -31.23 -3.62
N ASN A 309 15.86 -32.38 -2.96
CA ASN A 309 17.08 -33.17 -3.08
C ASN A 309 17.24 -33.75 -4.50
N ASP A 310 16.15 -34.22 -5.11
CA ASP A 310 16.16 -34.72 -6.48
C ASP A 310 16.53 -33.62 -7.49
N VAL A 311 15.90 -32.44 -7.40
CA VAL A 311 16.24 -31.29 -8.24
C VAL A 311 17.71 -30.89 -8.08
N ILE A 312 18.21 -30.79 -6.84
CA ILE A 312 19.61 -30.44 -6.61
C ILE A 312 20.55 -31.49 -7.20
N LYS A 313 20.19 -32.77 -7.12
CA LYS A 313 21.02 -33.87 -7.63
C LYS A 313 21.03 -33.92 -9.16
N GLU A 314 19.87 -33.81 -9.79
CA GLU A 314 19.70 -34.03 -11.24
C GLU A 314 19.94 -32.75 -12.06
N GLU A 315 19.73 -31.56 -11.48
CA GLU A 315 19.80 -30.27 -12.20
C GLU A 315 20.98 -29.38 -11.74
N MET A 316 21.96 -29.92 -11.01
CA MET A 316 23.11 -29.14 -10.52
C MET A 316 23.84 -28.42 -11.66
N ASP A 317 24.05 -29.10 -12.78
CA ASP A 317 24.75 -28.52 -13.94
C ASP A 317 23.98 -27.33 -14.53
N THR A 318 22.66 -27.48 -14.69
CA THR A 318 21.74 -26.40 -15.12
C THR A 318 21.80 -25.22 -14.15
N MET A 319 21.84 -25.49 -12.84
CA MET A 319 21.97 -24.45 -11.81
C MET A 319 23.31 -23.70 -11.90
N VAL A 320 24.41 -24.41 -12.13
CA VAL A 320 25.75 -23.82 -12.31
C VAL A 320 25.80 -22.96 -13.56
N GLU A 321 25.25 -23.43 -14.69
CA GLU A 321 25.18 -22.68 -15.94
C GLU A 321 24.41 -21.37 -15.77
N ASN A 322 23.29 -21.41 -15.04
CA ASN A 322 22.45 -20.25 -14.76
C ASN A 322 22.92 -19.40 -13.55
N LYS A 323 24.04 -19.77 -12.90
CA LYS A 323 24.59 -19.10 -11.70
C LYS A 323 23.60 -19.01 -10.54
N ILE A 324 22.84 -20.08 -10.33
CA ILE A 324 21.83 -20.21 -9.29
C ILE A 324 22.39 -21.09 -8.17
N GLU A 325 22.46 -20.58 -6.94
CA GLU A 325 22.88 -21.41 -5.81
C GLU A 325 21.69 -22.21 -5.21
N PRO A 326 21.91 -23.45 -4.72
CA PRO A 326 20.84 -24.26 -4.10
C PRO A 326 20.08 -23.54 -2.98
N LYS A 327 20.79 -22.77 -2.14
CA LYS A 327 20.16 -22.01 -1.05
C LYS A 327 19.16 -20.97 -1.54
N GLU A 328 19.32 -20.47 -2.77
CA GLU A 328 18.51 -19.41 -3.37
C GLU A 328 17.21 -19.96 -3.98
N VAL A 329 17.22 -21.20 -4.48
CA VAL A 329 16.05 -21.86 -5.08
C VAL A 329 15.18 -22.59 -4.08
N ASN A 330 15.75 -23.06 -2.95
CA ASN A 330 15.05 -23.91 -1.98
C ASN A 330 13.68 -23.38 -1.56
N LYS A 331 13.58 -22.07 -1.30
CA LYS A 331 12.32 -21.43 -0.93
C LYS A 331 11.27 -21.56 -2.04
N TYR A 332 11.66 -21.35 -3.29
CA TYR A 332 10.76 -21.35 -4.44
C TYR A 332 10.34 -22.77 -4.83
N LEU A 333 11.28 -23.72 -4.81
CA LEU A 333 10.99 -25.16 -4.98
C LEU A 333 9.99 -25.63 -3.92
N SER A 334 10.25 -25.32 -2.65
CA SER A 334 9.37 -25.71 -1.54
C SER A 334 7.96 -25.15 -1.71
N SER A 335 7.82 -23.91 -2.16
CA SER A 335 6.51 -23.30 -2.42
C SER A 335 5.76 -23.98 -3.57
N LYS A 336 6.45 -24.28 -4.69
CA LYS A 336 5.84 -24.95 -5.85
C LYS A 336 5.37 -26.37 -5.50
N VAL A 337 6.20 -27.15 -4.81
CA VAL A 337 5.86 -28.50 -4.36
C VAL A 337 4.69 -28.48 -3.39
N ARG A 338 4.68 -27.52 -2.45
CA ARG A 338 3.56 -27.35 -1.53
C ARG A 338 2.25 -27.03 -2.26
N GLU A 339 2.29 -26.14 -3.25
CA GLU A 339 1.13 -25.81 -4.09
C GLU A 339 0.59 -27.05 -4.81
N MET A 340 1.45 -27.88 -5.38
CA MET A 340 1.05 -29.13 -6.04
C MET A 340 0.46 -30.15 -5.04
N PHE A 341 1.06 -30.27 -3.86
CA PHE A 341 0.60 -31.17 -2.81
C PHE A 341 -0.81 -30.85 -2.31
N PHE A 342 -1.11 -29.58 -2.04
CA PHE A 342 -2.44 -29.20 -1.56
C PHE A 342 -3.54 -29.29 -2.64
N LYS A 343 -3.20 -29.49 -3.93
CA LYS A 343 -4.19 -29.83 -4.96
C LYS A 343 -4.65 -31.28 -4.89
N LEU A 344 -3.94 -32.15 -4.17
CA LEU A 344 -4.27 -33.56 -4.00
C LEU A 344 -5.14 -33.84 -2.75
N VAL A 345 -5.27 -32.88 -1.84
CA VAL A 345 -5.89 -33.04 -0.51
C VAL A 345 -7.26 -32.39 -0.44
#